data_AF-A0A1H3MVC2-F1
#
_entry.id   AF-A0A1H3MVC2-F1
#
_cell.length_a   1.000
_cell.length_b   1.000
_cell.length_c   1.000
_cell.angle_alpha   90.00
_cell.angle_beta   90.00
_cell.angle_gamma   90.00
#
_symmetry.space_group_name_H-M   'P 1'
#
loop_
_entity.id
_entity.type
_entity.pdbx_description
1 polymer ?
#
loop_
_entity_poly.entity_id
_entity_poly.type
_entity_poly.pdbx_seq_one_letter_code
_entity_poly.pdbx_strand_id
1 'polypeptide(L)' 'MGEEVILQASSPVIAMSMFMRYRSQKDDTFHGKVVSALRNQFGGHAVVKND' A
#
# COMPACT_ATOMS: atom_id res chain seq x y z
N MET A 1 24.92 -2.37 23.07
CA MET A 1 24.23 -1.16 22.56
C MET A 1 24.04 -1.15 21.03
N GLY A 2 24.84 -1.87 20.23
CA GLY A 2 24.65 -1.92 18.76
C GLY A 2 23.59 -2.91 18.25
N GLU A 3 23.37 -4.02 18.95
CA GLU A 3 22.40 -5.05 18.55
C GLU A 3 20.94 -4.61 18.70
N GLU A 4 20.65 -3.78 19.71
CA GLU A 4 19.31 -3.26 19.98
C GLU A 4 18.79 -2.34 18.88
N VAL A 5 19.69 -1.52 18.29
CA VAL A 5 19.35 -0.63 17.17
C VAL A 5 18.94 -1.43 15.95
N ILE A 6 19.64 -2.55 15.67
CA ILE A 6 19.27 -3.45 14.58
C ILE A 6 17.93 -4.09 14.88
N LEU A 7 17.69 -4.61 16.09
CA LEU A 7 16.41 -5.25 16.43
C LEU A 7 15.22 -4.26 16.35
N GLN A 8 15.40 -3.05 16.88
CA GLN A 8 14.40 -1.99 16.85
C GLN A 8 14.16 -1.43 15.44
N ALA A 9 15.20 -1.32 14.59
CA ALA A 9 15.05 -0.89 13.21
C ALA A 9 14.52 -2.03 12.29
N SER A 10 14.85 -3.28 12.59
CA SER A 10 14.41 -4.46 11.83
C SER A 10 12.92 -4.75 12.04
N SER A 11 12.41 -4.52 13.25
CA SER A 11 10.99 -4.72 13.57
C SER A 11 10.02 -3.94 12.65
N PRO A 12 10.13 -2.60 12.48
CA PRO A 12 9.28 -1.85 11.56
C PRO A 12 9.55 -2.21 10.10
N VAL A 13 10.78 -2.53 9.70
CA VAL A 13 11.09 -2.91 8.31
C VAL A 13 10.46 -4.26 7.95
N ILE A 14 10.56 -5.26 8.82
CA ILE A 14 9.95 -6.58 8.63
C ILE A 14 8.42 -6.46 8.65
N ALA A 15 7.86 -5.72 9.61
CA ALA A 15 6.42 -5.49 9.68
C ALA A 15 5.89 -4.76 8.44
N MET A 16 6.56 -3.70 7.98
CA MET A 16 6.20 -2.98 6.75
C MET A 16 6.31 -3.87 5.52
N SER A 17 7.36 -4.69 5.42
CA SER A 17 7.52 -5.65 4.32
C SER A 17 6.37 -6.66 4.28
N MET A 18 5.94 -7.15 5.45
CA MET A 18 4.81 -8.05 5.60
C MET A 18 3.49 -7.37 5.24
N PHE A 19 3.24 -6.13 5.68
CA PHE A 19 2.06 -5.36 5.30
C PHE A 19 2.00 -5.07 3.80
N MET A 20 3.13 -4.69 3.19
CA MET A 20 3.19 -4.42 1.75
C MET A 20 2.97 -5.69 0.93
N ARG A 21 3.51 -6.84 1.38
CA ARG A 21 3.24 -8.15 0.76
C ARG A 21 1.76 -8.53 0.83
N TYR A 22 1.10 -8.34 1.97
CA TYR A 22 -0.33 -8.63 2.07
C TYR A 22 -1.19 -7.64 1.29
N ARG A 23 -0.76 -6.38 1.20
CA ARG A 23 -1.42 -5.36 0.39
C ARG A 23 -1.32 -5.70 -1.10
N SER A 24 -0.18 -6.16 -1.59
CA SER A 24 0.05 -6.42 -3.02
C SER A 24 -0.69 -7.65 -3.55
N GLN A 25 -1.06 -8.61 -2.69
CA GLN A 25 -1.82 -9.80 -3.08
C GLN A 25 -3.31 -9.51 -3.30
N LYS A 26 -3.78 -8.29 -2.96
CA LYS A 26 -5.19 -7.90 -3.11
C LYS A 26 -5.32 -6.99 -4.31
N ASP A 27 -5.85 -7.55 -5.39
CA ASP A 27 -6.30 -6.78 -6.54
C ASP A 27 -7.70 -6.20 -6.29
N ASP A 28 -8.07 -5.20 -7.10
CA ASP A 28 -9.43 -4.61 -7.12
C ASP A 28 -9.98 -4.12 -5.76
N THR A 29 -9.10 -3.59 -4.92
CA THR A 29 -9.49 -3.15 -3.56
C THR A 29 -10.44 -1.95 -3.56
N PHE A 30 -11.35 -1.91 -2.58
CA PHE A 30 -12.24 -0.77 -2.36
C PHE A 30 -11.49 0.55 -2.20
N HIS A 31 -10.42 0.57 -1.39
CA HIS A 31 -9.58 1.75 -1.22
C HIS A 31 -8.94 2.21 -2.55
N GLY A 32 -8.51 1.26 -3.40
CA GLY A 32 -8.00 1.55 -4.74
C GLY A 32 -9.05 2.21 -5.63
N LYS A 33 -10.30 1.75 -5.58
CA LYS A 33 -11.43 2.35 -6.32
C LYS A 33 -11.73 3.77 -5.87
N VAL A 34 -11.73 4.02 -4.56
CA VAL A 34 -11.94 5.36 -3.99
C VAL A 34 -10.84 6.32 -4.46
N VAL A 35 -9.57 5.92 -4.35
CA VAL A 35 -8.44 6.74 -4.82
C VAL A 35 -8.52 6.99 -6.33
N SER A 36 -8.89 5.99 -7.11
CA SER A 36 -9.06 6.12 -8.57
C SER A 36 -10.18 7.10 -8.92
N ALA A 37 -11.30 7.05 -8.20
CA ALA A 37 -12.38 8.02 -8.35
C ALA A 37 -11.92 9.46 -8.02
N LEU A 38 -11.16 9.65 -6.94
CA LEU A 38 -10.61 10.97 -6.58
C LEU A 38 -9.65 11.50 -7.65
N ARG A 39 -8.75 10.66 -8.18
CA ARG A 39 -7.82 11.04 -9.27
C ARG A 39 -8.54 11.45 -10.54
N ASN A 40 -9.69 10.82 -10.82
CA ASN A 40 -10.56 11.20 -11.93
C ASN A 40 -11.27 12.53 -11.68
N GLN A 41 -11.88 12.70 -10.50
CA GLN A 41 -12.64 13.92 -10.17
C GLN A 41 -11.77 15.18 -10.12
N PHE A 42 -10.57 15.10 -9.54
CA PHE A 42 -9.71 16.27 -9.33
C PHE A 42 -8.60 16.42 -10.37
N GLY A 43 -8.25 15.35 -11.08
CA GLY A 43 -7.14 15.36 -12.04
C GLY A 43 -7.51 14.87 -13.44
N GLY A 44 -8.77 14.52 -13.71
CA GLY A 44 -9.22 14.03 -15.01
C GLY A 44 -8.59 12.70 -15.45
N HIS A 45 -8.00 11.93 -14.52
CA HIS A 45 -7.38 10.64 -14.86
C HIS A 45 -8.42 9.59 -15.23
N ALA A 46 -8.22 8.90 -16.35
CA ALA A 46 -9.10 7.81 -16.77
C ALA A 46 -9.20 6.69 -15.71
N VAL A 47 -10.41 6.14 -15.56
CA VAL A 47 -10.69 5.00 -14.67
C VAL A 47 -10.94 3.77 -15.54
N VAL A 48 -10.21 2.70 -15.28
CA VAL A 48 -10.44 1.39 -15.93
C VAL A 48 -11.49 0.62 -15.11
N LYS A 49 -12.51 0.09 -15.79
CA LYS A 49 -13.46 -0.85 -15.18
C LYS A 49 -12.92 -2.25 -15.39
N ASN A 50 -12.90 -3.03 -14.31
CA ASN A 50 -12.73 -4.47 -14.40
C ASN A 50 -14.14 -5.06 -14.44
N ASP A 51 -14.47 -5.80 -15.50
CA ASP A 51 -15.73 -6.52 -15.66
C ASP A 51 -15.80 -7.75 -14.74
#